data_AF-A0A117PII2-F1
#
_entry.id   AF-A0A117PII2-F1
#
_cell.length_a   1.000
_cell.length_b   1.000
_cell.length_c   1.000
_cell.angle_alpha   90.00
_cell.angle_beta   90.00
_cell.angle_gamma   90.00
#
_symmetry.space_group_name_H-M   'P 1'
#
loop_
_entity.id
_entity.type
_entity.pdbx_description
1 polymer ?
#
loop_
_entity_poly.entity_id
_entity_poly.type
_entity_poly.pdbx_seq_one_letter_code
_entity_poly.pdbx_strand_id
1 'polypeptide(L)'
;MVAVATVAAVALAATVLTALRPDSEPTAGHATPTPVADARSTPAPTTRDPRPKPKPSTPAATPTAAKTTPPPPTGTPSAPPSSARAPQPASASAPLAGRVRPQVTYEGVATFYDTGNGDGACLYGPTDDVMTAAMNHTDYETAKACGAYVRVRAAGGASVTVRITNECPLPCAPGQLDLSPEAFAELAAPSAGQVPITWTLLSPGSADPLSIRYKTGSSSHWCGIQVVGHRNPVARLEVREGNGWRQLPRTEYNYFLSEQGGGCGGAIRITDIYGEALTVDGVAIRPDVLQPTRVQFAAH
;
A
#
# COMPACT_ATOMS: atom_id res chain seq x y z
N MET A 1 14.12 66.94 14.74
CA MET A 1 14.22 67.21 16.20
C MET A 1 13.65 65.99 16.91
N VAL A 2 14.33 65.19 17.73
CA VAL A 2 15.70 65.14 18.31
C VAL A 2 15.97 63.62 18.46
N ALA A 3 17.00 62.94 17.91
CA ALA A 3 18.46 63.06 17.98
C ALA A 3 19.12 62.40 19.23
N VAL A 4 19.84 61.27 19.00
CA VAL A 4 21.04 60.79 19.76
C VAL A 4 20.71 60.20 21.17
N ALA A 5 21.33 59.12 21.70
CA ALA A 5 22.71 58.64 21.56
C ALA A 5 22.91 57.11 21.53
N THR A 6 24.04 56.69 20.94
CA THR A 6 24.67 55.37 21.01
C THR A 6 25.69 55.28 22.15
N VAL A 7 25.97 54.06 22.64
CA VAL A 7 27.25 53.69 23.28
C VAL A 7 27.67 52.31 22.78
N ALA A 8 28.96 52.10 22.52
CA ALA A 8 29.52 50.87 21.96
C ALA A 8 30.93 50.54 22.53
N ALA A 9 31.32 49.26 22.40
CA ALA A 9 32.66 48.69 22.65
C ALA A 9 33.14 48.68 24.13
N VAL A 10 34.15 47.91 24.60
CA VAL A 10 35.26 47.11 24.03
C VAL A 10 35.48 45.88 24.97
N ALA A 11 35.40 44.61 24.56
CA ALA A 11 36.44 43.67 24.06
C ALA A 11 37.72 43.40 24.92
N LEU A 12 37.92 42.13 25.33
CA LEU A 12 39.18 41.33 25.44
C LEU A 12 38.79 39.93 25.98
N ALA A 13 38.95 38.77 25.35
CA ALA A 13 40.07 38.13 24.63
C ALA A 13 41.17 37.55 25.54
N ALA A 14 41.13 36.22 25.75
CA ALA A 14 42.27 35.41 26.21
C ALA A 14 42.16 33.98 25.65
N THR A 15 43.05 33.64 24.72
CA THR A 15 43.22 32.30 24.13
C THR A 15 44.10 31.41 24.99
N VAL A 16 43.79 30.12 25.08
CA VAL A 16 44.81 29.07 25.33
C VAL A 16 44.62 27.96 24.30
N LEU A 17 45.66 27.73 23.51
CA LEU A 17 45.72 26.71 22.47
C LEU A 17 47.06 25.99 22.67
N THR A 18 47.02 24.77 23.22
CA THR A 18 48.21 23.92 23.37
C THR A 18 47.84 22.48 23.02
N ALA A 19 48.25 22.05 21.83
CA ALA A 19 48.34 20.64 21.49
C ALA A 19 49.70 20.10 21.97
N LEU A 20 49.75 18.81 22.34
CA LEU A 20 50.75 17.80 21.94
C LEU A 20 50.68 16.57 22.88
N ARG A 21 50.65 15.38 22.28
CA ARG A 21 51.00 14.07 22.87
C ARG A 21 52.54 13.97 23.01
N PRO A 22 53.18 12.98 23.70
CA PRO A 22 52.71 11.60 23.91
C PRO A 22 53.14 10.87 25.23
N ASP A 23 52.87 9.56 25.27
CA ASP A 23 53.53 8.45 26.00
C ASP A 23 53.82 8.51 27.51
N SER A 24 53.36 7.48 28.25
CA SER A 24 54.25 6.42 28.82
C SER A 24 53.52 5.47 29.79
N GLU A 25 53.64 4.16 29.57
CA GLU A 25 53.61 3.12 30.62
C GLU A 25 55.04 2.88 31.15
N PRO A 26 55.16 2.29 32.35
CA PRO A 26 56.04 1.13 32.55
C PRO A 26 55.30 -0.01 33.29
N THR A 27 55.30 -1.29 32.84
CA THR A 27 56.43 -2.26 32.80
C THR A 27 56.98 -2.59 34.21
N ALA A 28 57.23 -3.83 34.66
CA ALA A 28 57.36 -5.17 34.05
C ALA A 28 56.77 -6.28 34.97
N GLY A 29 56.75 -7.57 34.64
CA GLY A 29 57.32 -8.31 33.49
C GLY A 29 56.78 -9.77 33.54
N HIS A 30 57.30 -10.79 32.85
CA HIS A 30 58.31 -10.98 31.80
C HIS A 30 58.40 -12.51 31.63
N ALA A 31 58.08 -13.07 30.46
CA ALA A 31 58.66 -14.33 29.98
C ALA A 31 58.27 -14.60 28.50
N THR A 32 59.23 -14.40 27.59
CA THR A 32 59.30 -14.98 26.23
C THR A 32 60.80 -15.22 25.96
N PRO A 33 61.21 -16.20 25.12
CA PRO A 33 61.27 -16.06 23.65
C PRO A 33 60.96 -17.41 22.92
N THR A 34 61.02 -17.66 21.60
CA THR A 34 61.19 -16.90 20.33
C THR A 34 60.52 -17.72 19.19
N PRO A 35 60.23 -17.18 17.99
CA PRO A 35 59.53 -17.88 16.92
C PRO A 35 60.46 -18.58 15.91
N VAL A 36 59.88 -19.34 14.97
CA VAL A 36 60.54 -19.73 13.71
C VAL A 36 59.53 -19.59 12.55
N ALA A 37 59.99 -19.09 11.41
CA ALA A 37 59.26 -19.04 10.15
C ALA A 37 60.07 -19.73 9.02
N ASP A 38 59.37 -20.01 7.92
CA ASP A 38 59.86 -20.54 6.63
C ASP A 38 60.47 -21.95 6.56
N ALA A 39 59.84 -22.81 5.74
CA ALA A 39 60.44 -23.24 4.47
C ALA A 39 59.42 -23.87 3.49
N ARG A 40 59.49 -23.44 2.23
CA ARG A 40 58.80 -24.00 1.05
C ARG A 40 59.38 -25.37 0.63
N SER A 41 58.53 -26.32 0.20
CA SER A 41 58.92 -27.41 -0.72
C SER A 41 57.73 -28.04 -1.45
N THR A 42 57.88 -28.22 -2.76
CA THR A 42 57.07 -29.09 -3.65
C THR A 42 58.07 -29.86 -4.53
N PRO A 43 57.85 -31.15 -4.84
CA PRO A 43 57.28 -31.47 -6.15
C PRO A 43 56.31 -32.69 -6.16
N ALA A 44 55.58 -32.85 -7.28
CA ALA A 44 54.75 -34.01 -7.65
C ALA A 44 55.64 -35.10 -8.37
N PRO A 45 55.15 -36.14 -9.11
CA PRO A 45 53.75 -36.56 -9.42
C PRO A 45 53.48 -38.10 -9.48
N THR A 46 52.20 -38.49 -9.69
CA THR A 46 51.76 -39.71 -10.43
C THR A 46 50.26 -39.55 -10.83
N THR A 47 49.92 -39.09 -12.03
CA THR A 47 49.60 -39.85 -13.27
C THR A 47 48.38 -40.80 -13.21
N ARG A 48 47.25 -40.42 -13.84
CA ARG A 48 46.68 -40.94 -15.14
C ARG A 48 45.67 -42.10 -14.95
N ASP A 49 44.62 -42.32 -15.75
CA ASP A 49 44.03 -41.65 -16.95
C ASP A 49 42.52 -42.03 -17.08
N PRO A 50 41.73 -41.64 -18.12
CA PRO A 50 40.26 -41.48 -18.01
C PRO A 50 39.36 -42.30 -18.98
N ARG A 51 38.02 -42.09 -18.85
CA ARG A 51 36.94 -42.37 -19.84
C ARG A 51 36.56 -43.87 -20.05
N PRO A 52 35.44 -44.24 -20.76
CA PRO A 52 34.68 -43.48 -21.79
C PRO A 52 33.14 -43.40 -21.69
N LYS A 53 32.56 -42.50 -22.50
CA LYS A 53 31.15 -42.51 -22.96
C LYS A 53 30.93 -43.57 -24.05
N PRO A 54 29.76 -44.22 -24.11
CA PRO A 54 29.14 -44.63 -25.38
C PRO A 54 27.96 -43.72 -25.82
N LYS A 55 27.46 -43.97 -27.04
CA LYS A 55 26.43 -43.22 -27.79
C LYS A 55 25.06 -43.97 -27.75
N PRO A 56 24.00 -43.66 -28.52
CA PRO A 56 22.61 -43.88 -28.10
C PRO A 56 22.00 -45.19 -28.63
N SER A 57 20.89 -45.61 -28.02
CA SER A 57 20.04 -46.70 -28.50
C SER A 57 18.61 -46.24 -28.80
N THR A 58 18.11 -46.69 -29.94
CA THR A 58 16.82 -46.37 -30.59
C THR A 58 15.63 -47.04 -29.87
N PRO A 59 14.38 -46.55 -29.99
CA PRO A 59 13.23 -47.16 -29.31
C PRO A 59 12.85 -48.53 -29.89
N ALA A 60 12.53 -49.50 -29.02
CA ALA A 60 11.85 -50.73 -29.39
C ALA A 60 10.33 -50.55 -29.31
N ALA A 61 9.57 -51.25 -30.17
CA ALA A 61 8.15 -50.97 -30.40
C ALA A 61 7.22 -52.12 -30.00
N THR A 62 5.97 -51.76 -29.64
CA THR A 62 4.75 -52.61 -29.65
C THR A 62 4.68 -53.74 -28.59
N PRO A 63 3.48 -54.20 -28.15
CA PRO A 63 2.31 -54.50 -28.98
C PRO A 63 1.00 -53.77 -28.66
N THR A 64 0.18 -53.68 -29.71
CA THR A 64 -1.22 -53.26 -29.75
C THR A 64 -2.11 -54.13 -28.84
N ALA A 65 -2.99 -53.50 -28.07
CA ALA A 65 -4.18 -54.12 -27.48
C ALA A 65 -5.45 -53.39 -27.95
N ALA A 66 -6.57 -54.11 -28.03
CA ALA A 66 -7.68 -53.76 -28.91
C ALA A 66 -8.72 -52.78 -28.32
N LYS A 67 -9.55 -52.26 -29.23
CA LYS A 67 -10.66 -51.33 -28.99
C LYS A 67 -11.69 -51.88 -28.00
N THR A 68 -12.23 -51.00 -27.16
CA THR A 68 -13.61 -51.13 -26.63
C THR A 68 -14.26 -49.75 -26.57
N THR A 69 -15.35 -49.57 -27.31
CA THR A 69 -16.07 -48.29 -27.44
C THR A 69 -17.18 -48.20 -26.39
N PRO A 70 -17.30 -47.13 -25.60
CA PRO A 70 -18.49 -46.88 -24.79
C PRO A 70 -19.71 -46.57 -25.68
N PRO A 71 -20.92 -47.06 -25.34
CA PRO A 71 -22.14 -46.75 -26.09
C PRO A 71 -22.57 -45.28 -25.90
N PRO A 72 -23.34 -44.70 -26.85
CA PRO A 72 -23.75 -43.31 -26.80
C PRO A 72 -24.80 -43.04 -25.69
N PRO A 73 -24.80 -41.86 -25.06
CA PRO A 73 -25.86 -41.47 -24.13
C PRO A 73 -27.19 -41.29 -24.89
N THR A 74 -28.25 -41.87 -24.33
CA THR A 74 -29.62 -41.74 -24.81
C THR A 74 -30.14 -40.31 -24.64
N GLY A 75 -30.94 -39.84 -25.60
CA GLY A 75 -31.40 -38.46 -25.65
C GLY A 75 -32.39 -38.11 -24.54
N THR A 76 -32.10 -37.04 -23.81
CA THR A 76 -33.06 -36.33 -22.94
C THR A 76 -33.76 -35.24 -23.76
N PRO A 77 -35.08 -35.02 -23.65
CA PRO A 77 -35.78 -34.00 -24.43
C PRO A 77 -35.27 -32.57 -24.13
N SER A 78 -35.04 -31.78 -25.17
CA SER A 78 -34.71 -30.35 -25.03
C SER A 78 -35.81 -29.59 -24.30
N ALA A 79 -35.45 -28.88 -23.23
CA ALA A 79 -36.28 -27.82 -22.69
C ALA A 79 -36.46 -26.70 -23.74
N PRO A 80 -37.63 -26.04 -23.81
CA PRO A 80 -37.84 -24.92 -24.73
C PRO A 80 -36.90 -23.75 -24.38
N PRO A 81 -36.47 -22.95 -25.37
CA PRO A 81 -35.57 -21.84 -25.13
C PRO A 81 -36.25 -20.80 -24.22
N SER A 82 -35.68 -20.61 -23.03
CA SER A 82 -36.10 -19.54 -22.12
C SER A 82 -35.92 -18.19 -22.82
N SER A 83 -37.00 -17.42 -22.91
CA SER A 83 -37.01 -16.15 -23.62
C SER A 83 -36.00 -15.19 -22.97
N ALA A 84 -35.00 -14.77 -23.75
CA ALA A 84 -33.97 -13.86 -23.29
C ALA A 84 -34.61 -12.54 -22.83
N ARG A 85 -34.67 -12.33 -21.50
CA ARG A 85 -35.13 -11.07 -20.92
C ARG A 85 -34.20 -9.96 -21.39
N ALA A 86 -34.76 -9.01 -22.15
CA ALA A 86 -34.01 -7.86 -22.63
C ALA A 86 -33.31 -7.13 -21.46
N PRO A 87 -32.09 -6.58 -21.66
CA PRO A 87 -31.41 -5.82 -20.62
C PRO A 87 -32.27 -4.61 -20.22
N GLN A 88 -32.88 -4.70 -19.04
CA GLN A 88 -33.61 -3.59 -18.46
C GLN A 88 -32.57 -2.55 -18.04
N PRO A 89 -32.63 -1.30 -18.54
CA PRO A 89 -31.64 -0.28 -18.18
C PRO A 89 -31.64 -0.10 -16.67
N ALA A 90 -30.46 -0.22 -16.07
CA ALA A 90 -30.31 -0.10 -14.63
C ALA A 90 -30.75 1.31 -14.20
N SER A 91 -31.78 1.37 -13.35
CA SER A 91 -32.28 2.63 -12.79
C SER A 91 -31.16 3.41 -12.12
N ALA A 92 -31.20 4.72 -12.25
CA ALA A 92 -30.27 5.62 -11.56
C ALA A 92 -30.35 5.44 -10.03
N SER A 93 -29.26 5.81 -9.36
CA SER A 93 -29.18 6.02 -7.89
C SER A 93 -29.05 4.76 -7.01
N ALA A 94 -28.13 3.86 -7.33
CA ALA A 94 -27.44 3.12 -6.26
C ALA A 94 -26.65 4.13 -5.39
N PRO A 95 -26.64 4.03 -4.05
CA PRO A 95 -25.91 4.95 -3.19
C PRO A 95 -24.39 4.85 -3.45
N LEU A 96 -23.74 6.01 -3.57
CA LEU A 96 -22.29 6.11 -3.79
C LEU A 96 -21.49 5.71 -2.55
N ALA A 97 -21.99 6.07 -1.36
CA ALA A 97 -21.48 5.60 -0.09
C ALA A 97 -21.84 4.12 0.14
N GLY A 98 -20.84 3.31 0.49
CA GLY A 98 -21.00 1.89 0.78
C GLY A 98 -21.24 1.61 2.26
N ARG A 99 -20.33 0.83 2.87
CA ARG A 99 -20.32 0.47 4.29
C ARG A 99 -20.00 1.66 5.18
N VAL A 100 -18.93 2.38 4.87
CA VAL A 100 -18.54 3.65 5.51
C VAL A 100 -19.37 4.80 4.90
N ARG A 101 -20.11 5.53 5.74
CA ARG A 101 -21.07 6.55 5.32
C ARG A 101 -20.92 7.85 6.12
N PRO A 102 -21.28 9.01 5.54
CA PRO A 102 -21.39 10.26 6.29
C PRO A 102 -22.45 10.16 7.39
N GLN A 103 -22.25 10.89 8.49
CA GLN A 103 -23.20 11.06 9.60
C GLN A 103 -23.66 9.77 10.31
N VAL A 104 -23.04 8.63 10.04
CA VAL A 104 -23.25 7.37 10.78
C VAL A 104 -22.16 7.22 11.84
N THR A 105 -22.57 6.87 13.06
CA THR A 105 -21.68 6.40 14.12
C THR A 105 -21.67 4.88 14.10
N TYR A 106 -20.48 4.31 14.13
CA TYR A 106 -20.23 2.87 14.18
C TYR A 106 -19.70 2.53 15.57
N GLU A 107 -20.14 1.41 16.11
CA GLU A 107 -19.65 0.85 17.38
C GLU A 107 -18.68 -0.29 17.08
N GLY A 108 -17.69 -0.47 17.93
CA GLY A 108 -16.72 -1.56 17.77
C GLY A 108 -15.65 -1.56 18.84
N VAL A 109 -14.53 -2.18 18.50
CA VAL A 109 -13.34 -2.27 19.36
C VAL A 109 -12.12 -1.76 18.60
N ALA A 110 -11.21 -1.09 19.33
CA ALA A 110 -9.87 -0.80 18.87
C ALA A 110 -8.91 -1.85 19.42
N THR A 111 -8.05 -2.37 18.57
CA THR A 111 -6.79 -3.04 18.93
C THR A 111 -5.63 -2.25 18.32
N PHE A 112 -4.39 -2.73 18.43
CA PHE A 112 -3.26 -2.18 17.69
C PHE A 112 -2.33 -3.26 17.14
N TYR A 113 -1.61 -2.92 16.08
CA TYR A 113 -0.66 -3.81 15.39
C TYR A 113 0.61 -3.07 14.98
N ASP A 114 1.64 -3.82 14.59
CA ASP A 114 2.85 -3.26 13.96
C ASP A 114 2.54 -2.86 12.51
N THR A 115 2.49 -1.54 12.25
CA THR A 115 2.20 -0.96 10.93
C THR A 115 3.33 -1.16 9.91
N GLY A 116 4.51 -1.60 10.33
CA GLY A 116 5.69 -1.71 9.48
C GLY A 116 6.05 -0.35 8.85
N ASN A 117 6.06 -0.29 7.52
CA ASN A 117 6.33 0.94 6.77
C ASN A 117 5.07 1.77 6.44
N GLY A 118 3.88 1.36 6.90
CA GLY A 118 2.62 2.07 6.67
C GLY A 118 1.99 1.90 5.26
N ASP A 119 2.57 1.08 4.37
CA ASP A 119 2.08 0.88 2.99
C ASP A 119 0.68 0.23 2.96
N GLY A 120 0.53 -0.85 3.74
CA GLY A 120 -0.73 -1.57 3.97
C GLY A 120 -1.38 -2.16 2.72
N ALA A 121 -2.58 -2.72 2.89
CA ALA A 121 -3.41 -3.20 1.78
C ALA A 121 -3.80 -2.07 0.80
N CYS A 122 -3.82 -0.79 1.24
CA CYS A 122 -4.16 0.33 0.37
C CYS A 122 -3.02 0.76 -0.57
N LEU A 123 -1.82 0.19 -0.45
CA LEU A 123 -0.65 0.41 -1.31
C LEU A 123 -0.29 1.89 -1.54
N TYR A 124 -0.29 2.70 -0.48
CA TYR A 124 0.06 4.13 -0.60
C TYR A 124 1.57 4.38 -0.72
N GLY A 125 2.39 3.37 -0.47
CA GLY A 125 3.84 3.45 -0.34
C GLY A 125 4.27 3.69 1.11
N PRO A 126 5.58 3.52 1.42
CA PRO A 126 6.13 3.82 2.74
C PRO A 126 5.82 5.24 3.21
N THR A 127 5.53 5.42 4.49
CA THR A 127 5.16 6.72 5.07
C THR A 127 5.56 6.83 6.54
N ASP A 128 5.93 8.06 6.96
CA ASP A 128 6.14 8.42 8.38
C ASP A 128 4.81 8.81 9.07
N ASP A 129 3.65 8.64 8.42
CA ASP A 129 2.33 8.87 9.00
C ASP A 129 1.98 7.77 10.02
N VAL A 130 2.19 8.09 11.30
CA VAL A 130 1.87 7.22 12.43
C VAL A 130 0.40 7.29 12.88
N MET A 131 -0.46 8.10 12.27
CA MET A 131 -1.88 8.21 12.66
C MET A 131 -2.78 7.44 11.70
N THR A 132 -2.58 6.13 11.66
CA THR A 132 -3.20 5.21 10.70
C THR A 132 -3.95 4.06 11.36
N ALA A 133 -4.78 3.37 10.57
CA ALA A 133 -5.49 2.17 11.01
C ALA A 133 -5.75 1.18 9.86
N ALA A 134 -5.84 -0.09 10.23
CA ALA A 134 -6.45 -1.13 9.44
C ALA A 134 -7.96 -1.21 9.74
N MET A 135 -8.79 -1.27 8.70
CA MET A 135 -10.25 -1.44 8.86
C MET A 135 -10.62 -2.90 8.61
N ASN A 136 -11.56 -3.44 9.40
CA ASN A 136 -12.06 -4.81 9.20
C ASN A 136 -12.53 -5.05 7.75
N HIS A 137 -12.31 -6.27 7.23
CA HIS A 137 -12.69 -6.70 5.87
C HIS A 137 -14.08 -6.22 5.42
N THR A 138 -15.07 -6.31 6.32
CA THR A 138 -16.47 -6.04 5.99
C THR A 138 -16.72 -4.56 5.70
N ASP A 139 -16.10 -3.65 6.46
CA ASP A 139 -16.25 -2.21 6.27
C ASP A 139 -15.19 -1.62 5.33
N TYR A 140 -14.04 -2.29 5.19
CA TYR A 140 -13.01 -2.00 4.17
C TYR A 140 -13.58 -2.07 2.74
N GLU A 141 -14.49 -3.03 2.52
CA GLU A 141 -15.36 -3.16 1.35
C GLU A 141 -14.59 -3.03 0.00
N THR A 142 -13.60 -3.91 -0.19
CA THR A 142 -12.75 -3.93 -1.39
C THR A 142 -12.08 -2.56 -1.63
N ALA A 143 -11.31 -2.10 -0.64
CA ALA A 143 -10.60 -0.83 -0.62
C ALA A 143 -11.46 0.45 -0.75
N LYS A 144 -12.80 0.39 -0.62
CA LYS A 144 -13.62 1.62 -0.60
C LYS A 144 -13.34 2.49 0.62
N ALA A 145 -12.88 1.91 1.72
CA ALA A 145 -12.44 2.65 2.90
C ALA A 145 -11.03 3.24 2.78
N CYS A 146 -10.20 2.84 1.81
CA CYS A 146 -8.83 3.34 1.70
C CYS A 146 -8.77 4.86 1.58
N GLY A 147 -7.92 5.49 2.39
CA GLY A 147 -7.75 6.94 2.45
C GLY A 147 -8.90 7.67 3.16
N ALA A 148 -9.90 6.98 3.67
CA ALA A 148 -10.90 7.58 4.55
C ALA A 148 -10.24 8.07 5.85
N TYR A 149 -10.67 9.22 6.33
CA TYR A 149 -10.33 9.70 7.67
C TYR A 149 -11.49 9.39 8.61
N VAL A 150 -11.22 8.76 9.76
CA VAL A 150 -12.24 8.48 10.78
C VAL A 150 -11.83 9.09 12.11
N ARG A 151 -12.80 9.67 12.83
CA ARG A 151 -12.62 10.05 14.24
C ARG A 151 -13.03 8.87 15.11
N VAL A 152 -12.06 8.32 15.82
CA VAL A 152 -12.26 7.27 16.82
C VAL A 152 -12.41 7.90 18.19
N ARG A 153 -13.34 7.41 19.00
CA ARG A 153 -13.57 7.84 20.40
C ARG A 153 -13.64 6.62 21.29
N ALA A 154 -12.81 6.59 22.34
CA ALA A 154 -12.92 5.60 23.41
C ALA A 154 -14.06 5.96 24.36
N ALA A 155 -14.62 4.96 25.04
CA ALA A 155 -15.68 5.17 26.05
C ALA A 155 -15.27 6.14 27.19
N GLY A 156 -13.98 6.28 27.47
CA GLY A 156 -13.43 7.24 28.45
C GLY A 156 -13.37 8.70 27.96
N GLY A 157 -13.83 9.01 26.75
CA GLY A 157 -13.86 10.36 26.19
C GLY A 157 -12.62 10.78 25.38
N ALA A 158 -11.53 10.01 25.46
CA ALA A 158 -10.36 10.19 24.60
C ALA A 158 -10.72 9.98 23.11
N SER A 159 -10.05 10.69 22.20
CA SER A 159 -10.33 10.61 20.77
C SER A 159 -9.13 10.88 19.89
N VAL A 160 -8.98 10.10 18.82
CA VAL A 160 -7.94 10.24 17.80
C VAL A 160 -8.59 10.34 16.42
N THR A 161 -7.90 10.95 15.46
CA THR A 161 -8.29 10.91 14.04
C THR A 161 -7.24 10.10 13.29
N VAL A 162 -7.67 9.08 12.56
CA VAL A 162 -6.77 8.18 11.81
C VAL A 162 -7.16 8.08 10.35
N ARG A 163 -6.17 7.83 9.50
CA ARG A 163 -6.35 7.49 8.08
C ARG A 163 -6.39 5.97 7.89
N ILE A 164 -7.36 5.46 7.14
CA ILE A 164 -7.42 4.04 6.79
C ILE A 164 -6.39 3.75 5.68
N THR A 165 -5.37 2.96 6.01
CA THR A 165 -4.27 2.58 5.09
C THR A 165 -4.14 1.07 4.89
N ASN A 166 -4.84 0.27 5.70
CA ASN A 166 -4.72 -1.18 5.66
C ASN A 166 -6.08 -1.88 5.83
N GLU A 167 -6.10 -3.17 5.55
CA GLU A 167 -7.21 -4.07 5.84
C GLU A 167 -6.83 -4.94 7.05
N CYS A 168 -7.74 -5.05 8.03
CA CYS A 168 -7.70 -6.14 9.00
C CYS A 168 -8.60 -7.27 8.48
N PRO A 169 -8.04 -8.40 8.01
CA PRO A 169 -8.85 -9.52 7.55
C PRO A 169 -9.60 -10.18 8.72
N LEU A 170 -10.44 -11.18 8.42
CA LEU A 170 -11.05 -12.02 9.44
C LEU A 170 -9.95 -12.60 10.37
N PRO A 171 -10.13 -12.58 11.70
CA PRO A 171 -11.41 -12.46 12.42
C PRO A 171 -11.82 -11.03 12.85
N CYS A 172 -11.20 -9.95 12.35
CA CYS A 172 -11.65 -8.59 12.70
C CYS A 172 -13.14 -8.40 12.41
N ALA A 173 -13.90 -8.00 13.44
CA ALA A 173 -15.35 -7.89 13.36
C ALA A 173 -15.80 -6.59 12.64
N PRO A 174 -17.01 -6.53 12.05
CA PRO A 174 -17.62 -5.26 11.64
C PRO A 174 -17.56 -4.21 12.76
N GLY A 175 -17.22 -2.97 12.40
CA GLY A 175 -16.95 -1.89 13.36
C GLY A 175 -15.56 -1.90 14.01
N GLN A 176 -14.79 -3.00 13.97
CA GLN A 176 -13.43 -3.05 14.52
C GLN A 176 -12.44 -2.25 13.65
N LEU A 177 -11.52 -1.58 14.34
CA LEU A 177 -10.32 -0.95 13.79
C LEU A 177 -9.09 -1.51 14.50
N ASP A 178 -8.03 -1.76 13.75
CA ASP A 178 -6.71 -2.12 14.29
C ASP A 178 -5.78 -0.92 14.06
N LEU A 179 -5.44 -0.21 15.13
CA LEU A 179 -4.77 1.09 15.05
C LEU A 179 -3.24 0.93 14.95
N SER A 180 -2.54 1.97 14.52
CA SER A 180 -1.11 2.10 14.83
C SER A 180 -0.88 2.15 16.35
N PRO A 181 0.31 1.78 16.85
CA PRO A 181 0.63 1.86 18.28
C PRO A 181 0.48 3.29 18.83
N GLU A 182 0.86 4.29 18.04
CA GLU A 182 0.75 5.71 18.37
C GLU A 182 -0.71 6.16 18.45
N ALA A 183 -1.55 5.80 17.47
CA ALA A 183 -2.96 6.19 17.49
C ALA A 183 -3.75 5.45 18.59
N PHE A 184 -3.34 4.24 18.96
CA PHE A 184 -3.91 3.54 20.12
C PHE A 184 -3.51 4.20 21.44
N ALA A 185 -2.26 4.67 21.57
CA ALA A 185 -1.78 5.35 22.77
C ALA A 185 -2.55 6.65 23.09
N GLU A 186 -3.09 7.34 22.08
CA GLU A 186 -4.01 8.48 22.23
C GLU A 186 -5.39 8.10 22.80
N LEU A 187 -5.75 6.80 22.81
CA LEU A 187 -7.03 6.29 23.33
C LEU A 187 -6.88 5.57 24.68
N ALA A 188 -5.82 4.76 24.85
CA ALA A 188 -5.53 4.03 26.08
C ALA A 188 -4.06 3.58 26.17
N ALA A 189 -3.62 3.22 27.38
CA ALA A 189 -2.34 2.56 27.57
C ALA A 189 -2.30 1.22 26.80
N PRO A 190 -1.19 0.86 26.10
CA PRO A 190 -1.08 -0.40 25.34
C PRO A 190 -1.39 -1.67 26.15
N SER A 191 -1.17 -1.64 27.47
CA SER A 191 -1.52 -2.74 28.38
C SER A 191 -3.02 -3.04 28.49
N ALA A 192 -3.90 -2.17 27.99
CA ALA A 192 -5.32 -2.47 27.85
C ALA A 192 -5.59 -3.53 26.77
N GLY A 193 -4.74 -3.61 25.74
CA GLY A 193 -4.84 -4.53 24.61
C GLY A 193 -6.00 -4.25 23.65
N GLN A 194 -7.20 -4.00 24.18
CA GLN A 194 -8.40 -3.69 23.43
C GLN A 194 -9.24 -2.63 24.16
N VAL A 195 -9.89 -1.73 23.41
CA VAL A 195 -10.74 -0.66 23.96
C VAL A 195 -12.08 -0.60 23.21
N PRO A 196 -13.23 -0.53 23.90
CA PRO A 196 -14.51 -0.22 23.26
C PRO A 196 -14.50 1.20 22.66
N ILE A 197 -14.83 1.30 21.38
CA ILE A 197 -14.81 2.56 20.63
C ILE A 197 -16.13 2.83 19.92
N THR A 198 -16.35 4.10 19.61
CA THR A 198 -17.19 4.53 18.50
C THR A 198 -16.34 5.23 17.45
N TRP A 199 -16.74 5.20 16.19
CA TRP A 199 -16.11 6.01 15.15
C TRP A 199 -17.09 6.59 14.13
N THR A 200 -16.69 7.69 13.51
CA THR A 200 -17.44 8.44 12.51
C THR A 200 -16.52 8.86 11.37
N LEU A 201 -16.97 8.74 10.12
CA LEU A 201 -16.27 9.30 8.97
C LEU A 201 -16.08 10.83 9.12
N LEU A 202 -14.94 11.36 8.67
CA LEU A 202 -14.64 12.78 8.57
C LEU A 202 -14.32 13.19 7.13
N SER A 203 -14.58 14.46 6.81
CA SER A 203 -13.92 15.19 5.72
C SER A 203 -12.97 16.22 6.34
N PRO A 204 -11.63 16.07 6.25
CA PRO A 204 -10.70 17.06 6.76
C PRO A 204 -10.90 18.43 6.10
N GLY A 205 -10.97 19.50 6.90
CA GLY A 205 -11.16 20.88 6.39
C GLY A 205 -9.98 21.40 5.58
N SER A 206 -8.76 21.07 6.01
CA SER A 206 -7.52 21.30 5.26
C SER A 206 -7.05 19.99 4.62
N ALA A 207 -6.86 19.99 3.31
CA ALA A 207 -6.21 18.92 2.56
C ALA A 207 -5.57 19.51 1.30
N ASP A 208 -4.34 19.09 0.99
CA ASP A 208 -3.64 19.41 -0.25
C ASP A 208 -4.38 18.89 -1.49
N PRO A 209 -4.06 19.33 -2.71
CA PRO A 209 -4.60 18.74 -3.94
C PRO A 209 -4.38 17.23 -4.01
N LEU A 210 -5.39 16.49 -4.46
CA LEU A 210 -5.24 15.05 -4.67
C LEU A 210 -4.19 14.74 -5.74
N SER A 211 -3.63 13.54 -5.68
CA SER A 211 -2.62 13.05 -6.61
C SER A 211 -3.07 11.77 -7.30
N ILE A 212 -2.51 11.50 -8.48
CA ILE A 212 -2.74 10.26 -9.22
C ILE A 212 -1.43 9.49 -9.28
N ARG A 213 -1.49 8.18 -9.01
CA ARG A 213 -0.36 7.25 -9.23
C ARG A 213 -0.80 6.16 -10.21
N TYR A 214 0.01 5.94 -11.24
CA TYR A 214 -0.13 4.74 -12.08
C TYR A 214 0.64 3.58 -11.44
N LYS A 215 0.03 2.38 -11.37
CA LYS A 215 0.69 1.21 -10.80
C LYS A 215 1.92 0.81 -11.65
N THR A 216 2.97 0.31 -11.00
CA THR A 216 4.07 -0.42 -11.67
C THR A 216 3.52 -1.42 -12.70
N GLY A 217 4.02 -1.36 -13.93
CA GLY A 217 3.52 -2.12 -15.08
C GLY A 217 2.48 -1.40 -15.95
N SER A 218 1.99 -0.21 -15.57
CA SER A 218 1.04 0.56 -16.38
C SER A 218 1.64 1.04 -17.70
N SER A 219 0.84 0.99 -18.76
CA SER A 219 1.15 1.41 -20.13
C SER A 219 -0.16 1.82 -20.85
N SER A 220 -0.09 2.14 -22.14
CA SER A 220 -1.28 2.35 -22.98
C SER A 220 -2.12 1.08 -23.20
N HIS A 221 -1.61 -0.11 -22.88
CA HIS A 221 -2.27 -1.41 -23.13
C HIS A 221 -2.94 -1.99 -21.89
N TRP A 222 -2.55 -1.52 -20.71
CA TRP A 222 -3.08 -1.90 -19.39
C TRP A 222 -2.67 -0.81 -18.40
N CYS A 223 -3.57 -0.34 -17.54
CA CYS A 223 -3.15 0.51 -16.43
C CYS A 223 -3.96 0.28 -15.16
N GLY A 224 -3.28 0.37 -14.01
CA GLY A 224 -3.91 0.54 -12.71
C GLY A 224 -3.75 2.00 -12.26
N ILE A 225 -4.84 2.63 -11.81
CA ILE A 225 -4.86 4.03 -11.38
C ILE A 225 -5.25 4.11 -9.91
N GLN A 226 -4.41 4.72 -9.07
CA GLN A 226 -4.71 5.01 -7.67
C GLN A 226 -4.91 6.53 -7.49
N VAL A 227 -5.87 6.90 -6.67
CA VAL A 227 -6.08 8.28 -6.19
C VAL A 227 -5.50 8.38 -4.79
N VAL A 228 -4.72 9.42 -4.52
CA VAL A 228 -3.99 9.61 -3.25
C VAL A 228 -4.27 11.00 -2.71
N GLY A 229 -4.41 11.12 -1.39
CA GLY A 229 -4.65 12.42 -0.72
C GLY A 229 -6.04 13.01 -0.95
N HIS A 230 -7.03 12.21 -1.38
CA HIS A 230 -8.43 12.64 -1.45
C HIS A 230 -9.01 12.82 -0.03
N ARG A 231 -9.70 13.93 0.24
CA ARG A 231 -10.26 14.19 1.60
C ARG A 231 -11.50 13.36 1.93
N ASN A 232 -12.26 12.97 0.90
CA ASN A 232 -13.47 12.15 0.98
C ASN A 232 -13.17 10.77 0.36
N PRO A 233 -13.81 9.67 0.81
CA PRO A 233 -13.67 8.38 0.15
C PRO A 233 -14.10 8.42 -1.33
N VAL A 234 -13.30 7.84 -2.22
CA VAL A 234 -13.59 7.79 -3.66
C VAL A 234 -14.58 6.66 -3.95
N ALA A 235 -15.79 7.01 -4.38
CA ALA A 235 -16.80 6.03 -4.78
C ALA A 235 -16.51 5.40 -6.15
N ARG A 236 -15.98 6.20 -7.09
CA ARG A 236 -15.80 5.78 -8.49
C ARG A 236 -14.65 6.51 -9.18
N LEU A 237 -13.95 5.81 -10.06
CA LEU A 237 -13.02 6.38 -11.04
C LEU A 237 -13.45 5.96 -12.45
N GLU A 238 -13.38 6.91 -13.37
CA GLU A 238 -13.73 6.75 -14.78
C GLU A 238 -12.61 7.34 -15.66
N VAL A 239 -12.33 6.73 -16.80
CA VAL A 239 -11.37 7.24 -17.79
C VAL A 239 -12.07 7.68 -19.06
N ARG A 240 -11.52 8.68 -19.74
CA ARG A 240 -12.01 9.19 -21.01
C ARG A 240 -11.72 8.17 -22.12
N GLU A 241 -12.76 7.69 -22.79
CA GLU A 241 -12.62 6.73 -23.89
C GLU A 241 -13.47 7.18 -25.08
N GLY A 242 -12.80 7.61 -26.16
CA GLY A 242 -13.43 8.32 -27.26
C GLY A 242 -14.23 9.54 -26.76
N ASN A 243 -15.52 9.56 -27.08
CA ASN A 243 -16.45 10.61 -26.63
C ASN A 243 -17.14 10.30 -25.29
N GLY A 244 -16.89 9.12 -24.70
CA GLY A 244 -17.53 8.64 -23.48
C GLY A 244 -16.65 8.70 -22.24
N TRP A 245 -17.18 8.17 -21.14
CA TRP A 245 -16.48 7.88 -19.89
C TRP A 245 -16.69 6.40 -19.58
N ARG A 246 -15.61 5.67 -19.31
CA ARG A 246 -15.68 4.27 -18.87
C ARG A 246 -15.30 4.19 -17.40
N GLN A 247 -16.22 3.70 -16.57
CA GLN A 247 -15.95 3.35 -15.19
C GLN A 247 -14.97 2.18 -15.13
N LEU A 248 -13.97 2.30 -14.26
CA LEU A 248 -13.00 1.23 -13.98
C LEU A 248 -13.42 0.47 -12.70
N PRO A 249 -13.27 -0.87 -12.65
CA PRO A 249 -13.41 -1.64 -11.41
C PRO A 249 -12.29 -1.29 -10.41
N ARG A 250 -12.67 -1.19 -9.13
CA ARG A 250 -11.75 -1.04 -7.98
C ARG A 250 -11.27 -2.42 -7.52
N THR A 251 -10.00 -2.55 -7.16
CA THR A 251 -9.40 -3.75 -6.56
C THR A 251 -9.34 -3.66 -5.04
N GLU A 252 -9.20 -4.81 -4.37
CA GLU A 252 -8.93 -4.91 -2.93
C GLU A 252 -7.65 -4.19 -2.47
N TYR A 253 -6.74 -3.93 -3.40
CA TYR A 253 -5.47 -3.24 -3.18
C TYR A 253 -5.49 -1.76 -3.62
N ASN A 254 -6.67 -1.14 -3.67
CA ASN A 254 -6.86 0.31 -3.89
C ASN A 254 -6.39 0.87 -5.25
N TYR A 255 -6.43 0.07 -6.31
CA TYR A 255 -6.26 0.55 -7.68
C TYR A 255 -7.54 0.35 -8.51
N PHE A 256 -7.75 1.23 -9.48
CA PHE A 256 -8.80 1.12 -10.48
C PHE A 256 -8.20 0.62 -11.81
N LEU A 257 -8.69 -0.49 -12.36
CA LEU A 257 -8.02 -1.16 -13.48
C LEU A 257 -8.68 -0.89 -14.84
N SER A 258 -7.86 -0.50 -15.80
CA SER A 258 -8.17 -0.57 -17.24
C SER A 258 -7.38 -1.74 -17.83
N GLU A 259 -8.00 -2.93 -17.81
CA GLU A 259 -7.31 -4.17 -18.19
C GLU A 259 -6.92 -4.25 -19.67
N GLN A 260 -7.63 -3.53 -20.54
CA GLN A 260 -7.41 -3.49 -21.99
C GLN A 260 -6.86 -2.14 -22.47
N GLY A 261 -6.36 -1.30 -21.56
CA GLY A 261 -5.65 -0.05 -21.90
C GLY A 261 -6.53 1.14 -22.30
N GLY A 262 -7.82 0.91 -22.60
CA GLY A 262 -8.77 1.96 -22.99
C GLY A 262 -8.75 3.15 -22.04
N GLY A 263 -8.52 4.36 -22.56
CA GLY A 263 -8.47 5.60 -21.77
C GLY A 263 -7.25 5.77 -20.84
N CYS A 264 -6.30 4.83 -20.78
CA CYS A 264 -5.06 5.01 -20.03
C CYS A 264 -4.25 6.19 -20.58
N GLY A 265 -3.77 7.08 -19.70
CA GLY A 265 -3.13 8.34 -20.09
C GLY A 265 -4.10 9.46 -20.51
N GLY A 266 -5.39 9.15 -20.63
CA GLY A 266 -6.46 10.12 -20.93
C GLY A 266 -6.90 10.90 -19.68
N ALA A 267 -7.91 11.75 -19.86
CA ALA A 267 -8.53 12.44 -18.74
C ALA A 267 -9.24 11.45 -17.80
N ILE A 268 -9.21 11.75 -16.51
CA ILE A 268 -9.74 10.91 -15.43
C ILE A 268 -10.85 11.68 -14.72
N ARG A 269 -12.01 11.06 -14.52
CA ARG A 269 -13.09 11.59 -13.69
C ARG A 269 -13.19 10.78 -12.41
N ILE A 270 -13.21 11.46 -11.27
CA ILE A 270 -13.17 10.87 -9.94
C ILE A 270 -14.43 11.36 -9.21
N THR A 271 -15.27 10.44 -8.75
CA THR A 271 -16.47 10.75 -7.97
C THR A 271 -16.29 10.29 -6.53
N ASP A 272 -16.50 11.18 -5.56
CA ASP A 272 -16.51 10.81 -4.15
C ASP A 272 -17.87 10.22 -3.71
N ILE A 273 -17.96 9.83 -2.44
CA ILE A 273 -19.21 9.30 -1.86
C ILE A 273 -20.33 10.35 -1.67
N TYR A 274 -20.01 11.65 -1.73
CA TYR A 274 -20.99 12.74 -1.63
C TYR A 274 -21.58 13.09 -3.01
N GLY A 275 -20.94 12.63 -4.10
CA GLY A 275 -21.39 12.80 -5.47
C GLY A 275 -20.67 13.92 -6.23
N GLU A 276 -19.67 14.56 -5.61
CA GLU A 276 -18.83 15.51 -6.34
C GLU A 276 -17.96 14.76 -7.36
N ALA A 277 -17.97 15.24 -8.61
CA ALA A 277 -17.20 14.65 -9.70
C ALA A 277 -16.11 15.62 -10.18
N LEU A 278 -14.87 15.37 -9.78
CA LEU A 278 -13.70 16.10 -10.26
C LEU A 278 -13.19 15.49 -11.57
N THR A 279 -12.67 16.33 -12.46
CA THR A 279 -11.97 15.87 -13.67
C THR A 279 -10.52 16.33 -13.63
N VAL A 280 -9.61 15.41 -13.93
CA VAL A 280 -8.17 15.64 -14.05
C VAL A 280 -7.79 15.40 -15.52
N ASP A 281 -7.18 16.39 -16.16
CA ASP A 281 -6.73 16.27 -17.55
C ASP A 281 -5.64 15.21 -17.73
N GLY A 282 -5.42 14.79 -18.98
CA GLY A 282 -4.55 13.68 -19.40
C GLY A 282 -3.28 13.46 -18.57
N VAL A 283 -3.39 12.61 -17.55
CA VAL A 283 -2.28 12.30 -16.65
C VAL A 283 -1.36 11.33 -17.36
N ALA A 284 -0.19 11.80 -17.78
CA ALA A 284 0.81 10.97 -18.46
C ALA A 284 1.15 9.72 -17.63
N ILE A 285 1.26 8.57 -18.31
CA ILE A 285 1.51 7.28 -17.65
C ILE A 285 2.98 7.21 -17.22
N ARG A 286 3.25 7.52 -15.95
CA ARG A 286 4.56 7.26 -15.31
C ARG A 286 4.34 6.29 -14.15
N PRO A 287 4.62 4.99 -14.35
CA PRO A 287 4.41 3.99 -13.31
C PRO A 287 5.19 4.33 -12.03
N ASP A 288 4.55 4.12 -10.89
CA ASP A 288 5.04 4.36 -9.53
C ASP A 288 5.40 5.82 -9.16
N VAL A 289 5.13 6.78 -10.06
CA VAL A 289 5.30 8.21 -9.77
C VAL A 289 4.00 8.77 -9.21
N LEU A 290 4.08 9.40 -8.03
CA LEU A 290 2.97 10.20 -7.50
C LEU A 290 2.90 11.54 -8.26
N GLN A 291 1.83 11.74 -9.04
CA GLN A 291 1.65 12.92 -9.87
C GLN A 291 0.59 13.86 -9.24
N PRO A 292 1.00 15.03 -8.71
CA PRO A 292 0.08 15.96 -8.07
C PRO A 292 -0.85 16.60 -9.09
N THR A 293 -2.10 16.84 -8.68
CA THR A 293 -3.10 17.58 -9.46
C THR A 293 -3.26 19.00 -8.92
N ARG A 294 -4.36 19.68 -9.30
CA ARG A 294 -4.75 21.01 -8.79
C ARG A 294 -6.16 21.02 -8.20
N VAL A 295 -6.75 19.84 -7.98
CA VAL A 295 -8.14 19.68 -7.52
C VAL A 295 -8.18 18.92 -6.21
N GLN A 296 -9.24 19.13 -5.44
CA GLN A 296 -9.56 18.42 -4.21
C GLN A 296 -11.08 18.54 -4.01
N PHE A 297 -11.70 17.55 -3.37
CA PHE A 297 -13.14 17.58 -3.09
C PHE A 297 -13.50 18.65 -2.05
N ALA A 298 -14.77 19.04 -2.02
CA ALA A 298 -15.36 19.88 -1.01
C ALA A 298 -15.31 19.25 0.39
N ALA A 299 -15.26 20.09 1.42
CA ALA A 299 -15.37 19.67 2.82
C ALA A 299 -16.84 19.41 3.20
N HIS A 300 -17.07 18.45 4.09
CA HIS A 300 -18.38 17.99 4.55
C HIS A 300 -18.44 17.70 6.06
#